data_AF-A0A357IAW6-F1
#
_entry.id   AF-A0A357IAW6-F1
#
_cell.length_a   1.000
_cell.length_b   1.000
_cell.length_c   1.000
_cell.angle_alpha   90.00
_cell.angle_beta   90.00
_cell.angle_gamma   90.00
#
_symmetry.space_group_name_H-M   'P 1'
#
loop_
_entity.id
_entity.type
_entity.pdbx_description
1 polymer ?
#
loop_
_entity_poly.entity_id
_entity_poly.type
_entity_poly.pdbx_seq_one_letter_code
_entity_poly.pdbx_strand_id
1 'polypeptide(L)'
;MNMRIFAIGKWSLNAAVLGLLMALQSMAAHGVAIDQGGYDGSADYFRVQRDQFQRAREALRERDEDAFRAAYQKIQSYPLRPYLDYLRTRQEIEANPGPDALGVIKDFRAKHQDSQWAAKLERALLSALAEQARWRDYLHAAAAVSVKPDQCAMLLARVKTQQLHVFDQASRQLWVRSREYPAHCGDAFATLSHHSPVTVAMVWERVYALMDKGRTEAMKEMLPYLSRRDRATIDAWIVAWPKPGRGLHASSMFAEDTGLNRRIVLNLVERWAKRDSAASYVFWQKVRDQYLFSPAHKHRIDALIARMAAYDDLEEAHHWLHALPDDDIDKRIRAWRIRTGLRLQDWQAVLRDIGSLPANERDDAQWRYWRARAAEQTGDHALARQLYGALATEQSYHGFLAAERIGEPYALRERATQAEQARMRRLALEPELIRAREYAHAGLAWEGRRLWMDAVAEMNLPDRYAAAALAARWHWADRAVFTVAKTGHKDALSLRFPMPHLDQVDAASDQHAIDASWIYGVMRRESG
;
A
#
# COMPACT_ATOMS: atom_id res chain seq x y z
N MET A 1 -43.61 -28.47 46.66
CA MET A 1 -44.13 -29.65 47.38
C MET A 1 -43.66 -30.89 46.63
N ASN A 2 -42.82 -31.70 47.31
CA ASN A 2 -42.36 -33.08 47.03
C ASN A 2 -41.56 -33.32 45.73
N MET A 3 -40.25 -33.62 45.71
CA MET A 3 -39.34 -34.45 46.54
C MET A 3 -39.51 -35.97 46.36
N ARG A 4 -38.43 -36.64 45.88
CA ARG A 4 -37.91 -38.03 46.13
C ARG A 4 -36.92 -38.37 45.00
N ILE A 5 -35.59 -38.45 45.15
CA ILE A 5 -34.68 -39.26 46.01
C ILE A 5 -34.79 -40.77 45.79
N PHE A 6 -33.66 -41.39 45.39
CA PHE A 6 -33.02 -42.69 45.75
C PHE A 6 -32.10 -43.09 44.56
N ALA A 7 -30.88 -43.63 44.65
CA ALA A 7 -29.88 -43.88 45.68
C ALA A 7 -28.59 -44.33 44.97
N ILE A 8 -27.41 -43.88 45.41
CA ILE A 8 -26.31 -44.64 46.06
C ILE A 8 -25.58 -45.67 45.17
N GLY A 9 -24.27 -45.42 45.00
CA GLY A 9 -23.28 -46.42 44.57
C GLY A 9 -21.86 -45.84 44.59
N LYS A 10 -21.25 -45.72 45.78
CA LYS A 10 -19.82 -45.40 45.97
C LYS A 10 -18.98 -46.64 45.67
N TRP A 11 -17.89 -46.49 44.91
CA TRP A 11 -16.63 -47.20 45.17
C TRP A 11 -15.47 -46.21 45.19
N SER A 12 -14.62 -46.47 46.16
CA SER A 12 -13.59 -45.67 46.80
C SER A 12 -12.22 -45.74 46.12
N LEU A 13 -11.50 -44.62 46.28
CA LEU A 13 -10.05 -44.50 46.53
C LEU A 13 -9.04 -45.05 45.50
N ASN A 14 -8.25 -44.15 44.93
CA ASN A 14 -6.84 -44.07 45.34
C ASN A 14 -6.30 -42.64 45.24
N ALA A 15 -5.66 -42.23 46.32
CA ALA A 15 -5.03 -40.94 46.55
C ALA A 15 -3.52 -41.01 46.34
N ALA A 16 -2.95 -39.84 46.06
CA ALA A 16 -1.53 -39.48 46.19
C ALA A 16 -0.62 -40.04 45.08
N VAL A 17 0.36 -39.32 44.51
CA VAL A 17 1.26 -38.26 45.00
C VAL A 17 1.68 -37.44 43.77
N LEU A 18 1.40 -36.12 43.72
CA LEU A 18 2.39 -35.04 43.81
C LEU A 18 3.66 -35.18 42.93
N GLY A 19 3.82 -34.30 41.93
CA GLY A 19 5.15 -33.97 41.39
C GLY A 19 5.21 -33.64 39.89
N LEU A 20 4.80 -32.44 39.49
CA LEU A 20 5.69 -31.46 38.82
C LEU A 20 4.88 -30.22 38.42
N LEU A 21 4.97 -29.19 39.28
CA LEU A 21 5.02 -27.81 38.84
C LEU A 21 6.31 -27.62 38.02
N MET A 22 6.26 -26.66 37.07
CA MET A 22 7.32 -26.23 36.14
C MET A 22 7.42 -26.98 34.81
N ALA A 23 6.67 -26.48 33.83
CA ALA A 23 7.18 -26.30 32.47
C ALA A 23 6.57 -25.04 31.83
N LEU A 24 6.60 -23.93 32.57
CA LEU A 24 6.67 -22.59 31.98
C LEU A 24 8.16 -22.34 31.71
N GLN A 25 8.66 -22.83 30.59
CA GLN A 25 9.97 -22.43 30.07
C GLN A 25 9.78 -21.72 28.74
N SER A 26 9.75 -20.39 28.87
CA SER A 26 10.52 -19.47 28.05
C SER A 26 10.65 -19.84 26.56
N MET A 27 9.74 -19.27 25.76
CA MET A 27 10.13 -18.76 24.43
C MET A 27 11.13 -17.61 24.66
N ALA A 28 12.39 -17.96 24.94
CA ALA A 28 13.48 -17.02 24.79
C ALA A 28 13.70 -16.85 23.29
N ALA A 29 13.31 -15.69 22.76
CA ALA A 29 13.86 -15.19 21.51
C ALA A 29 15.38 -15.22 21.66
N HIS A 30 16.04 -16.19 21.02
CA HIS A 30 17.49 -16.18 20.91
C HIS A 30 17.86 -15.15 19.83
N GLY A 31 17.53 -13.88 20.10
CA GLY A 31 18.36 -12.79 19.61
C GLY A 31 19.76 -13.02 20.16
N VAL A 32 20.77 -12.78 19.33
CA VAL A 32 22.16 -12.67 19.79
C VAL A 32 22.14 -11.90 21.10
N ALA A 33 22.55 -12.54 22.20
CA ALA A 33 22.68 -11.87 23.49
C ALA A 33 23.68 -10.74 23.27
N ILE A 34 23.16 -9.51 23.14
CA ILE A 34 23.99 -8.32 23.20
C ILE A 34 24.61 -8.40 24.58
N ASP A 35 25.93 -8.51 24.67
CA ASP A 35 26.64 -8.30 25.92
C ASP A 35 26.29 -6.88 26.39
N GLN A 36 25.32 -6.78 27.31
CA GLN A 36 24.75 -5.52 27.79
C GLN A 36 25.60 -4.90 28.90
N GLY A 37 26.81 -5.43 29.15
CA GLY A 37 27.80 -4.81 30.03
C GLY A 37 28.29 -3.49 29.45
N GLY A 38 27.51 -2.42 29.62
CA GLY A 38 27.89 -1.05 29.27
C GLY A 38 27.05 -0.35 28.20
N TYR A 39 26.03 -1.01 27.61
CA TYR A 39 25.13 -0.34 26.67
C TYR A 39 24.15 0.59 27.39
N ASP A 40 24.18 1.88 27.06
CA ASP A 40 23.40 2.94 27.71
C ASP A 40 22.14 3.36 26.93
N GLY A 41 21.85 2.70 25.80
CA GLY A 41 20.75 3.08 24.90
C GLY A 41 21.09 4.21 23.92
N SER A 42 22.32 4.75 23.94
CA SER A 42 22.76 5.83 23.07
C SER A 42 22.87 5.38 21.60
N ALA A 43 22.59 6.31 20.68
CA ALA A 43 22.70 6.10 19.23
C ALA A 43 24.17 5.93 18.77
N ASP A 44 25.12 6.51 19.51
CA ASP A 44 26.53 6.54 19.13
C ASP A 44 27.34 5.36 19.67
N TYR A 45 26.76 4.55 20.56
CA TYR A 45 27.44 3.43 21.21
C TYR A 45 28.14 2.49 20.22
N PHE A 46 27.52 2.18 19.08
CA PHE A 46 28.05 1.25 18.08
C PHE A 46 28.84 1.90 16.95
N ARG A 47 29.27 3.16 17.06
CA ARG A 47 29.92 3.89 15.94
C ARG A 47 31.13 3.14 15.34
N VAL A 48 32.00 2.57 16.17
CA VAL A 48 33.19 1.83 15.71
C VAL A 48 32.80 0.51 15.02
N GLN A 49 31.88 -0.24 15.62
CA GLN A 49 31.39 -1.49 15.05
C GLN A 49 30.65 -1.25 13.73
N ARG A 50 29.94 -0.13 13.60
CA ARG A 50 29.27 0.30 12.37
C ARG A 50 30.27 0.57 11.23
N ASP A 51 31.40 1.20 11.51
CA ASP A 51 32.49 1.37 10.52
C ASP A 51 33.03 0.01 10.04
N GLN A 52 33.34 -0.89 10.97
CA GLN A 52 33.80 -2.24 10.62
C GLN A 52 32.75 -3.04 9.84
N PHE A 53 31.47 -2.88 10.15
CA PHE A 53 30.38 -3.46 9.38
C PHE A 53 30.35 -2.95 7.94
N GLN A 54 30.58 -1.65 7.70
CA GLN A 54 30.67 -1.14 6.32
C GLN A 54 31.87 -1.71 5.58
N ARG A 55 33.04 -1.79 6.22
CA ARG A 55 34.23 -2.41 5.63
C ARG A 55 33.97 -3.86 5.24
N ALA A 56 33.31 -4.63 6.11
CA ALA A 56 32.94 -6.02 5.81
C ALA A 56 31.96 -6.12 4.63
N ARG A 57 30.99 -5.19 4.51
CA ARG A 57 30.08 -5.15 3.36
C ARG A 57 30.79 -4.83 2.06
N GLU A 58 31.74 -3.90 2.09
CA GLU A 58 32.52 -3.54 0.91
C GLU A 58 33.42 -4.70 0.47
N ALA A 59 34.12 -5.34 1.42
CA ALA A 59 34.91 -6.53 1.15
C ALA A 59 34.09 -7.67 0.51
N LEU A 60 32.85 -7.91 0.98
CA LEU A 60 31.95 -8.88 0.32
C LEU A 60 31.61 -8.48 -1.12
N ARG A 61 31.42 -7.19 -1.41
CA ARG A 61 31.14 -6.73 -2.79
C ARG A 61 32.35 -6.95 -3.70
N GLU A 62 33.55 -6.70 -3.19
CA GLU A 62 34.82 -6.89 -3.88
C GLU A 62 35.27 -8.36 -3.94
N ARG A 63 34.58 -9.25 -3.21
CA ARG A 63 34.95 -10.66 -3.00
C ARG A 63 36.32 -10.85 -2.33
N ASP A 64 36.72 -9.91 -1.48
CA ASP A 64 37.91 -10.00 -0.64
C ASP A 64 37.58 -10.71 0.68
N GLU A 65 37.84 -12.01 0.71
CA GLU A 65 37.56 -12.87 1.87
C GLU A 65 38.47 -12.59 3.08
N ASP A 66 39.70 -12.11 2.87
CA ASP A 66 40.62 -11.78 3.96
C ASP A 66 40.19 -10.50 4.67
N ALA A 67 39.90 -9.45 3.89
CA ALA A 67 39.37 -8.19 4.43
C ALA A 67 38.02 -8.41 5.12
N PHE A 68 37.14 -9.24 4.55
CA PHE A 68 35.87 -9.60 5.18
C PHE A 68 36.10 -10.27 6.55
N ARG A 69 36.93 -11.32 6.62
CA ARG A 69 37.20 -12.03 7.89
C ARG A 69 37.77 -11.10 8.95
N ALA A 70 38.72 -10.25 8.59
CA ALA A 70 39.37 -9.31 9.51
C ALA A 70 38.36 -8.29 10.09
N ALA A 71 37.47 -7.74 9.27
CA ALA A 71 36.43 -6.83 9.72
C ALA A 71 35.33 -7.55 10.53
N TYR A 72 34.92 -8.74 10.09
CA TYR A 72 33.87 -9.54 10.73
C TYR A 72 34.24 -9.99 12.15
N GLN A 73 35.51 -10.31 12.42
CA GLN A 73 35.99 -10.68 13.76
C GLN A 73 35.92 -9.53 14.78
N LYS A 74 35.92 -8.27 14.33
CA LYS A 74 35.92 -7.08 15.20
C LYS A 74 34.53 -6.65 15.68
N ILE A 75 33.46 -7.31 15.21
CA ILE A 75 32.07 -6.89 15.43
C ILE A 75 31.22 -7.98 16.07
N GLN A 76 31.80 -8.81 16.94
CA GLN A 76 31.15 -10.01 17.45
C GLN A 76 29.80 -9.76 18.14
N SER A 77 29.71 -8.67 18.91
CA SER A 77 28.52 -8.21 19.64
C SER A 77 27.67 -7.21 18.85
N TYR A 78 28.02 -6.90 17.60
CA TYR A 78 27.29 -5.89 16.82
C TYR A 78 25.94 -6.43 16.33
N PRO A 79 24.82 -5.72 16.56
CA PRO A 79 23.48 -6.21 16.25
C PRO A 79 23.24 -6.57 14.77
N LEU A 80 23.96 -5.95 13.83
CA LEU A 80 23.81 -6.24 12.40
C LEU A 80 24.76 -7.31 11.86
N ARG A 81 25.61 -7.91 12.70
CA ARG A 81 26.52 -8.98 12.25
C ARG A 81 25.80 -10.12 11.50
N PRO A 82 24.62 -10.61 11.94
CA PRO A 82 23.84 -11.61 11.18
C PRO A 82 23.48 -11.20 9.74
N TYR A 83 23.40 -9.91 9.44
CA TYR A 83 23.15 -9.44 8.09
C TYR A 83 24.31 -9.72 7.13
N LEU A 84 25.54 -9.71 7.63
CA LEU A 84 26.71 -10.08 6.84
C LEU A 84 26.69 -11.57 6.48
N ASP A 85 26.24 -12.42 7.42
CA ASP A 85 26.02 -13.83 7.16
C ASP A 85 24.99 -13.99 6.02
N TYR A 86 23.88 -13.25 6.09
CA TYR A 86 22.87 -13.23 5.02
C TYR A 86 23.47 -12.84 3.66
N LEU A 87 24.25 -11.75 3.60
CA LEU A 87 24.84 -11.27 2.35
C LEU A 87 25.81 -12.29 1.75
N ARG A 88 26.66 -12.90 2.59
CA ARG A 88 27.61 -13.93 2.14
C ARG A 88 26.89 -15.18 1.64
N THR A 89 25.92 -15.68 2.40
CA THR A 89 25.11 -16.85 2.00
C THR A 89 24.36 -16.58 0.69
N ARG A 90 23.87 -15.35 0.49
CA ARG A 90 23.24 -14.96 -0.77
C ARG A 90 24.21 -15.08 -1.94
N GLN A 91 25.44 -14.58 -1.82
CA GLN A 91 26.45 -14.69 -2.87
C GLN A 91 26.82 -16.15 -3.17
N GLU A 92 26.92 -16.98 -2.14
CA GLU A 92 27.17 -18.43 -2.29
C GLU A 92 26.06 -19.12 -3.10
N ILE A 93 24.80 -18.82 -2.78
CA ILE A 93 23.62 -19.36 -3.49
C ILE A 93 23.56 -18.86 -4.94
N GLU A 94 23.81 -17.57 -5.18
CA GLU A 94 23.79 -16.99 -6.52
C GLU A 94 24.92 -17.56 -7.39
N ALA A 95 26.09 -17.84 -6.81
CA ALA A 95 27.22 -18.47 -7.50
C ALA A 95 26.96 -19.96 -7.81
N ASN A 96 26.36 -20.69 -6.86
CA ASN A 96 26.14 -22.13 -6.96
C ASN A 96 24.66 -22.49 -6.66
N PRO A 97 23.70 -22.18 -7.56
CA PRO A 97 22.28 -22.40 -7.30
C PRO A 97 21.88 -23.87 -7.54
N GLY A 98 22.50 -24.80 -6.83
CA GLY A 98 22.25 -26.25 -6.94
C GLY A 98 21.33 -26.82 -5.85
N PRO A 99 21.10 -28.14 -5.84
CA PRO A 99 20.34 -28.82 -4.79
C PRO A 99 20.85 -28.51 -3.36
N ASP A 100 22.16 -28.34 -3.21
CA ASP A 100 22.80 -28.03 -1.92
C ASP A 100 22.37 -26.67 -1.35
N ALA A 101 21.98 -25.72 -2.20
CA ALA A 101 21.54 -24.38 -1.78
C ALA A 101 20.31 -24.44 -0.87
N LEU A 102 19.42 -25.42 -1.05
CA LEU A 102 18.28 -25.62 -0.14
C LEU A 102 18.74 -26.03 1.27
N GLY A 103 19.80 -26.85 1.36
CA GLY A 103 20.45 -27.21 2.62
C GLY A 103 21.06 -25.97 3.29
N VAL A 104 21.80 -25.16 2.53
CA VAL A 104 22.39 -23.90 3.02
C VAL A 104 21.31 -22.94 3.55
N ILE A 105 20.19 -22.79 2.84
CA ILE A 105 19.06 -21.95 3.29
C ILE A 105 18.44 -22.51 4.59
N LYS A 106 18.28 -23.83 4.69
CA LYS A 106 17.75 -24.49 5.89
C LYS A 106 18.66 -24.26 7.09
N ASP A 107 19.96 -24.41 6.92
CA ASP A 107 20.96 -24.19 7.97
C ASP A 107 21.01 -22.71 8.39
N PHE A 108 20.96 -21.79 7.41
CA PHE A 108 20.83 -20.36 7.67
C PHE A 108 19.60 -20.04 8.51
N ARG A 109 18.44 -20.62 8.14
CA ARG A 109 17.17 -20.43 8.86
C ARG A 109 17.26 -20.97 10.30
N ALA A 110 17.89 -22.12 10.50
CA ALA A 110 18.08 -22.70 11.83
C ALA A 110 19.00 -21.82 12.71
N LYS A 111 20.06 -21.25 12.12
CA LYS A 111 21.04 -20.42 12.82
C LYS A 111 20.50 -19.05 13.21
N HIS A 112 19.77 -18.38 12.31
CA HIS A 112 19.37 -16.97 12.51
C HIS A 112 17.93 -16.78 12.93
N GLN A 113 17.07 -17.78 12.77
CA GLN A 113 15.62 -17.73 13.05
C GLN A 113 14.89 -16.54 12.37
N ASP A 114 15.51 -15.90 11.37
CA ASP A 114 14.93 -14.79 10.60
C ASP A 114 14.26 -15.35 9.33
N SER A 115 12.93 -15.42 9.37
CA SER A 115 12.11 -15.92 8.27
C SER A 115 12.18 -15.05 7.01
N GLN A 116 12.51 -13.77 7.13
CA GLN A 116 12.51 -12.83 6.01
C GLN A 116 13.79 -12.95 5.19
N TRP A 117 14.95 -13.06 5.83
CA TRP A 117 16.20 -13.31 5.12
C TRP A 117 16.18 -14.67 4.45
N ALA A 118 15.69 -15.71 5.14
CA ALA A 118 15.48 -17.02 4.52
C ALA A 118 14.60 -16.90 3.26
N ALA A 119 13.47 -16.20 3.33
CA ALA A 119 12.62 -15.95 2.17
C ALA A 119 13.33 -15.16 1.04
N LYS A 120 14.22 -14.20 1.38
CA LYS A 120 15.03 -13.50 0.38
C LYS A 120 16.05 -14.42 -0.29
N LEU A 121 16.67 -15.33 0.46
CA LEU A 121 17.59 -16.34 -0.08
C LEU A 121 16.86 -17.32 -1.00
N GLU A 122 15.65 -17.76 -0.62
CA GLU A 122 14.81 -18.61 -1.47
C GLU A 122 14.46 -17.92 -2.80
N ARG A 123 14.11 -16.62 -2.77
CA ARG A 123 13.88 -15.85 -4.02
C ARG A 123 15.15 -15.72 -4.86
N ALA A 124 16.31 -15.50 -4.22
CA ALA A 124 17.59 -15.41 -4.92
C ALA A 124 17.93 -16.75 -5.62
N LEU A 125 17.73 -17.88 -4.92
CA LEU A 125 17.89 -19.21 -5.50
C LEU A 125 17.00 -19.41 -6.73
N LEU A 126 15.70 -19.11 -6.63
CA LEU A 126 14.78 -19.23 -7.76
C LEU A 126 15.17 -18.32 -8.93
N SER A 127 15.60 -17.09 -8.67
CA SER A 127 16.06 -16.16 -9.72
C SER A 127 17.29 -16.71 -10.44
N ALA A 128 18.32 -17.11 -9.68
CA ALA A 128 19.56 -17.65 -10.23
C ALA A 128 19.32 -18.92 -11.07
N LEU A 129 18.44 -19.82 -10.59
CA LEU A 129 18.03 -21.02 -11.34
C LEU A 129 17.33 -20.69 -12.67
N ALA A 130 16.43 -19.69 -12.67
CA ALA A 130 15.72 -19.26 -13.86
C ALA A 130 16.64 -18.55 -14.87
N GLU A 131 17.53 -17.68 -14.39
CA GLU A 131 18.53 -16.96 -15.21
C GLU A 131 19.51 -17.93 -15.90
N GLN A 132 19.87 -19.02 -15.23
CA GLN A 132 20.73 -20.07 -15.79
C GLN A 132 19.95 -21.15 -16.57
N ALA A 133 18.64 -20.98 -16.78
CA ALA A 133 17.75 -21.94 -17.45
C ALA A 133 17.80 -23.38 -16.87
N ARG A 134 18.11 -23.53 -15.58
CA ARG A 134 18.18 -24.81 -14.87
C ARG A 134 16.79 -25.28 -14.44
N TRP A 135 15.91 -25.55 -15.40
CA TRP A 135 14.47 -25.72 -15.16
C TRP A 135 14.07 -26.92 -14.29
N ARG A 136 14.81 -28.04 -14.34
CA ARG A 136 14.55 -29.18 -13.45
C ARG A 136 14.83 -28.82 -12.00
N ASP A 137 15.96 -28.18 -11.74
CA ASP A 137 16.36 -27.73 -10.42
C ASP A 137 15.44 -26.61 -9.91
N TYR A 138 15.01 -25.71 -10.81
CA TYR A 138 14.00 -24.69 -10.51
C TYR A 138 12.71 -25.31 -9.97
N LEU A 139 12.15 -26.32 -10.66
CA LEU A 139 10.92 -26.98 -10.22
C LEU A 139 11.08 -27.70 -8.89
N HIS A 140 12.23 -28.34 -8.67
CA HIS A 140 12.55 -28.98 -7.41
C HIS A 140 12.62 -27.96 -6.26
N ALA A 141 13.38 -26.87 -6.45
CA ALA A 141 13.50 -25.81 -5.46
C ALA A 141 12.14 -25.12 -5.21
N ALA A 142 11.39 -24.81 -6.27
CA ALA A 142 10.11 -24.13 -6.17
C ALA A 142 9.05 -24.93 -5.39
N ALA A 143 9.16 -26.26 -5.34
CA ALA A 143 8.31 -27.12 -4.52
C ALA A 143 8.73 -27.16 -3.03
N ALA A 144 10.00 -26.84 -2.73
CA ALA A 144 10.57 -26.93 -1.39
C ALA A 144 10.62 -25.58 -0.64
N VAL A 145 10.63 -24.46 -1.37
CA VAL A 145 10.70 -23.12 -0.76
C VAL A 145 9.35 -22.65 -0.21
N SER A 146 9.41 -21.72 0.74
CA SER A 146 8.22 -21.10 1.35
C SER A 146 7.68 -19.90 0.55
N VAL A 147 8.54 -19.26 -0.25
CA VAL A 147 8.14 -18.12 -1.09
C VAL A 147 7.34 -18.56 -2.30
N LYS A 148 6.34 -17.75 -2.68
CA LYS A 148 5.58 -17.97 -3.91
C LYS A 148 6.50 -17.77 -5.14
N PRO A 149 6.69 -18.79 -5.99
CA PRO A 149 7.51 -18.67 -7.20
C PRO A 149 6.90 -17.70 -8.22
N ASP A 150 7.74 -17.16 -9.10
CA ASP A 150 7.27 -16.41 -10.26
C ASP A 150 6.45 -17.32 -11.18
N GLN A 151 5.25 -16.87 -11.58
CA GLN A 151 4.31 -17.69 -12.34
C GLN A 151 4.78 -17.94 -13.77
N CYS A 152 5.53 -17.03 -14.36
CA CYS A 152 6.04 -17.15 -15.72
C CYS A 152 7.27 -18.06 -15.78
N ALA A 153 8.20 -17.93 -14.84
CA ALA A 153 9.32 -18.84 -14.69
C ALA A 153 8.83 -20.27 -14.38
N MET A 154 7.86 -20.41 -13.48
CA MET A 154 7.20 -21.70 -13.19
C MET A 154 6.56 -22.32 -14.45
N LEU A 155 5.82 -21.52 -15.22
CA LEU A 155 5.20 -21.99 -16.46
C LEU A 155 6.25 -22.45 -17.47
N LEU A 156 7.28 -21.62 -17.71
CA LEU A 156 8.36 -21.94 -18.63
C LEU A 156 9.10 -23.21 -18.18
N ALA A 157 9.36 -23.36 -16.89
CA ALA A 157 10.03 -24.54 -16.35
C ALA A 157 9.20 -25.82 -16.60
N ARG A 158 7.88 -25.79 -16.36
CA ARG A 158 6.99 -26.93 -16.64
C ARG A 158 6.96 -27.29 -18.12
N VAL A 159 6.96 -26.28 -18.99
CA VAL A 159 7.00 -26.47 -20.45
C VAL A 159 8.34 -27.06 -20.91
N LYS A 160 9.47 -26.48 -20.49
CA LYS A 160 10.82 -26.91 -20.88
C LYS A 160 11.20 -28.29 -20.34
N THR A 161 10.60 -28.70 -19.23
CA THR A 161 10.77 -30.04 -18.65
C THR A 161 9.70 -31.03 -19.09
N GLN A 162 8.85 -30.68 -20.07
CA GLN A 162 7.81 -31.55 -20.62
C GLN A 162 6.77 -32.02 -19.58
N GLN A 163 6.56 -31.27 -18.50
CA GLN A 163 5.48 -31.52 -17.52
C GLN A 163 4.16 -30.85 -17.93
N LEU A 164 4.19 -29.94 -18.90
CA LEU A 164 3.01 -29.28 -19.45
C LEU A 164 3.13 -29.15 -20.96
N HIS A 165 2.20 -29.76 -21.69
CA HIS A 165 2.13 -29.71 -23.15
C HIS A 165 0.98 -28.85 -23.68
N VAL A 166 -0.07 -28.66 -22.90
CA VAL A 166 -1.30 -27.96 -23.31
C VAL A 166 -1.68 -26.89 -22.29
N PHE A 167 -2.54 -25.94 -22.67
CA PHE A 167 -3.05 -24.94 -21.74
C PHE A 167 -3.93 -25.57 -20.65
N ASP A 168 -3.41 -25.63 -19.42
CA ASP A 168 -4.21 -25.87 -18.22
C ASP A 168 -4.95 -24.59 -17.76
N GLN A 169 -5.81 -24.71 -16.75
CA GLN A 169 -6.57 -23.57 -16.23
C GLN A 169 -5.66 -22.42 -15.76
N ALA A 170 -4.54 -22.72 -15.12
CA ALA A 170 -3.62 -21.73 -14.57
C ALA A 170 -2.89 -20.95 -15.69
N SER A 171 -2.34 -21.67 -16.68
CA SER A 171 -1.68 -21.08 -17.84
C SER A 171 -2.65 -20.29 -18.73
N ARG A 172 -3.92 -20.74 -18.88
CA ARG A 172 -4.97 -19.94 -19.54
C ARG A 172 -5.24 -18.64 -18.79
N GLN A 173 -5.46 -18.69 -17.48
CA GLN A 173 -5.70 -17.48 -16.69
C GLN A 173 -4.50 -16.53 -16.74
N LEU A 174 -3.29 -17.09 -16.71
CA LEU A 174 -2.07 -16.32 -16.85
C LEU A 174 -2.06 -15.65 -18.22
N TRP A 175 -2.33 -16.38 -19.32
CA TRP A 175 -2.39 -15.91 -20.72
C TRP A 175 -3.45 -14.81 -20.96
N VAL A 176 -4.60 -14.89 -20.31
CA VAL A 176 -5.70 -13.91 -20.46
C VAL A 176 -5.42 -12.61 -19.72
N ARG A 177 -4.86 -12.69 -18.50
CA ARG A 177 -4.77 -11.53 -17.59
C ARG A 177 -3.64 -10.56 -17.92
N SER A 178 -2.60 -11.01 -18.62
CA SER A 178 -1.38 -10.20 -18.64
C SER A 178 -1.42 -9.11 -19.68
N ARG A 179 -0.95 -7.96 -19.20
CA ARG A 179 -0.80 -6.69 -19.88
C ARG A 179 0.30 -6.72 -20.95
N GLU A 180 1.38 -7.41 -20.62
CA GLU A 180 2.64 -7.62 -21.35
C GLU A 180 3.36 -8.70 -20.51
N TYR A 181 3.85 -9.76 -21.13
CA TYR A 181 4.68 -10.71 -20.40
C TYR A 181 6.15 -10.32 -20.51
N PRO A 182 6.96 -10.63 -19.48
CA PRO A 182 8.39 -10.84 -19.71
C PRO A 182 8.60 -11.84 -20.85
N ALA A 183 9.67 -11.67 -21.63
CA ALA A 183 9.96 -12.51 -22.80
C ALA A 183 9.84 -14.02 -22.52
N HIS A 184 10.32 -14.47 -21.36
CA HIS A 184 10.29 -15.88 -20.94
C HIS A 184 8.87 -16.47 -20.78
N CYS A 185 7.84 -15.66 -20.46
CA CYS A 185 6.46 -16.15 -20.48
C CYS A 185 5.94 -16.28 -21.91
N GLY A 186 6.34 -15.36 -22.81
CA GLY A 186 6.02 -15.43 -24.23
C GLY A 186 6.51 -16.74 -24.86
N ASP A 187 7.75 -17.14 -24.55
CA ASP A 187 8.34 -18.42 -25.00
C ASP A 187 7.54 -19.63 -24.52
N ALA A 188 7.06 -19.60 -23.28
CA ALA A 188 6.23 -20.67 -22.73
C ALA A 188 4.89 -20.78 -23.47
N PHE A 189 4.22 -19.66 -23.74
CA PHE A 189 2.96 -19.65 -24.47
C PHE A 189 3.11 -20.02 -25.94
N ALA A 190 4.19 -19.59 -26.59
CA ALA A 190 4.49 -19.99 -27.96
C ALA A 190 4.63 -21.52 -28.04
N THR A 191 5.39 -22.11 -27.11
CA THR A 191 5.55 -23.57 -27.03
C THR A 191 4.22 -24.29 -26.78
N LEU A 192 3.39 -23.81 -25.84
CA LEU A 192 2.07 -24.40 -25.58
C LEU A 192 1.14 -24.30 -26.79
N SER A 193 1.18 -23.18 -27.51
CA SER A 193 0.34 -22.93 -28.68
C SER A 193 0.65 -23.86 -29.86
N HIS A 194 1.86 -24.42 -29.94
CA HIS A 194 2.21 -25.44 -30.94
C HIS A 194 1.50 -26.77 -30.72
N HIS A 195 1.22 -27.13 -29.47
CA HIS A 195 0.61 -28.41 -29.10
C HIS A 195 -0.90 -28.31 -28.85
N SER A 196 -1.38 -27.13 -28.42
CA SER A 196 -2.79 -26.85 -28.18
C SER A 196 -3.12 -25.42 -28.62
N PRO A 197 -3.88 -25.24 -29.71
CA PRO A 197 -4.22 -23.91 -30.21
C PRO A 197 -4.98 -23.07 -29.17
N VAL A 198 -4.69 -21.77 -29.15
CA VAL A 198 -5.46 -20.81 -28.36
C VAL A 198 -6.92 -20.83 -28.85
N THR A 199 -7.86 -21.10 -27.93
CA THR A 199 -9.29 -21.16 -28.26
C THR A 199 -9.89 -19.78 -28.51
N VAL A 200 -10.96 -19.71 -29.31
CA VAL A 200 -11.71 -18.46 -29.56
C VAL A 200 -12.19 -17.81 -28.26
N ALA A 201 -12.63 -18.60 -27.28
CA ALA A 201 -13.05 -18.10 -25.98
C ALA A 201 -11.90 -17.40 -25.24
N MET A 202 -10.70 -17.98 -25.25
CA MET A 202 -9.51 -17.35 -24.66
C MET A 202 -9.18 -16.03 -25.34
N VAL A 203 -9.17 -16.00 -26.68
CA VAL A 203 -8.90 -14.78 -27.45
C VAL A 203 -9.85 -13.66 -27.02
N TRP A 204 -11.15 -13.93 -26.93
CA TRP A 204 -12.12 -12.92 -26.50
C TRP A 204 -11.99 -12.51 -25.04
N GLU A 205 -11.70 -13.44 -24.13
CA GLU A 205 -11.40 -13.11 -22.73
C GLU A 205 -10.21 -12.12 -22.64
N ARG A 206 -9.15 -12.35 -23.43
CA ARG A 206 -7.98 -11.47 -23.46
C ARG A 206 -8.28 -10.14 -24.15
N VAL A 207 -8.94 -10.13 -25.30
CA VAL A 207 -9.40 -8.90 -25.98
C VAL A 207 -10.17 -8.03 -24.98
N TYR A 208 -11.09 -8.65 -24.23
CA TYR A 208 -11.87 -7.91 -23.26
C TYR A 208 -11.05 -7.35 -22.10
N ALA A 209 -10.14 -8.15 -21.54
CA ALA A 209 -9.22 -7.70 -20.49
C ALA A 209 -8.29 -6.55 -20.97
N LEU A 210 -7.78 -6.63 -22.20
CA LEU A 210 -6.91 -5.61 -22.79
C LEU A 210 -7.67 -4.30 -23.05
N MET A 211 -8.91 -4.39 -23.53
CA MET A 211 -9.77 -3.23 -23.75
C MET A 211 -10.11 -2.47 -22.46
N ASP A 212 -10.43 -3.19 -21.37
CA ASP A 212 -10.70 -2.57 -20.06
C ASP A 212 -9.49 -1.82 -19.50
N LYS A 213 -8.28 -2.26 -19.86
CA LYS A 213 -7.02 -1.65 -19.45
C LYS A 213 -6.43 -0.70 -20.48
N GLY A 214 -7.05 -0.57 -21.65
CA GLY A 214 -6.58 0.35 -22.69
C GLY A 214 -5.26 -0.03 -23.33
N ARG A 215 -4.96 -1.33 -23.45
CA ARG A 215 -3.67 -1.83 -23.96
C ARG A 215 -3.73 -2.02 -25.47
N THR A 216 -3.62 -0.92 -26.20
CA THR A 216 -3.73 -0.91 -27.66
C THR A 216 -2.62 -1.70 -28.36
N GLU A 217 -1.38 -1.64 -27.87
CA GLU A 217 -0.27 -2.38 -28.48
C GLU A 217 -0.45 -3.89 -28.34
N ALA A 218 -0.70 -4.39 -27.13
CA ALA A 218 -1.04 -5.80 -26.91
C ALA A 218 -2.33 -6.24 -27.63
N MET A 219 -3.28 -5.32 -27.89
CA MET A 219 -4.47 -5.63 -28.68
C MET A 219 -4.13 -5.91 -30.15
N LYS A 220 -3.09 -5.27 -30.72
CA LYS A 220 -2.67 -5.51 -32.12
C LYS A 220 -2.25 -6.98 -32.33
N GLU A 221 -1.62 -7.58 -31.32
CA GLU A 221 -1.26 -9.01 -31.33
C GLU A 221 -2.48 -9.94 -31.42
N MET A 222 -3.67 -9.45 -31.09
CA MET A 222 -4.91 -10.22 -31.14
C MET A 222 -5.62 -10.17 -32.49
N LEU A 223 -5.34 -9.16 -33.32
CA LEU A 223 -5.96 -8.99 -34.63
C LEU A 223 -5.87 -10.23 -35.54
N PRO A 224 -4.72 -10.97 -35.61
CA PRO A 224 -4.62 -12.16 -36.43
C PRO A 224 -5.59 -13.28 -36.04
N TYR A 225 -5.97 -13.36 -34.76
CA TYR A 225 -6.87 -14.38 -34.22
C TYR A 225 -8.36 -14.08 -34.42
N LEU A 226 -8.69 -12.88 -34.89
CA LEU A 226 -10.06 -12.41 -35.05
C LEU A 226 -10.58 -12.62 -36.48
N SER A 227 -11.91 -12.79 -36.59
CA SER A 227 -12.62 -12.77 -37.87
C SER A 227 -12.42 -11.42 -38.58
N ARG A 228 -12.62 -11.37 -39.91
CA ARG A 228 -12.45 -10.12 -40.66
C ARG A 228 -13.31 -8.97 -40.13
N ARG A 229 -14.55 -9.26 -39.71
CA ARG A 229 -15.48 -8.27 -39.14
C ARG A 229 -15.01 -7.76 -37.79
N ASP A 230 -14.68 -8.68 -36.88
CA ASP A 230 -14.24 -8.33 -35.52
C ASP A 230 -12.90 -7.61 -35.54
N ARG A 231 -11.98 -8.05 -36.42
CA ARG A 231 -10.69 -7.41 -36.64
C ARG A 231 -10.86 -5.94 -37.01
N ALA A 232 -11.72 -5.63 -37.98
CA ALA A 232 -11.97 -4.24 -38.38
C ALA A 232 -12.57 -3.40 -37.24
N THR A 233 -13.45 -3.99 -36.44
CA THR A 233 -14.08 -3.32 -35.29
C THR A 233 -13.09 -3.04 -34.16
N ILE A 234 -12.22 -4.01 -33.84
CA ILE A 234 -11.16 -3.85 -32.83
C ILE A 234 -10.07 -2.89 -33.31
N ASP A 235 -9.71 -2.92 -34.59
CA ASP A 235 -8.77 -1.97 -35.17
C ASP A 235 -9.30 -0.52 -35.09
N ALA A 236 -10.58 -0.31 -35.40
CA ALA A 236 -11.23 0.97 -35.20
C ALA A 236 -11.19 1.43 -33.73
N TRP A 237 -11.36 0.51 -32.76
CA TRP A 237 -11.20 0.82 -31.34
C TRP A 237 -9.75 1.23 -30.99
N ILE A 238 -8.75 0.52 -31.51
CA ILE A 238 -7.32 0.86 -31.33
C ILE A 238 -7.04 2.29 -31.80
N VAL A 239 -7.53 2.64 -32.99
CA VAL A 239 -7.38 3.98 -33.59
C VAL A 239 -8.14 5.05 -32.81
N ALA A 240 -9.34 4.73 -32.30
CA ALA A 240 -10.17 5.64 -31.52
C ALA A 240 -9.60 5.90 -30.11
N TRP A 241 -8.93 4.92 -29.50
CA TRP A 241 -8.43 4.99 -28.13
C TRP A 241 -7.64 6.26 -27.77
N PRO A 242 -6.64 6.73 -28.54
CA PRO A 242 -5.92 7.96 -28.22
C PRO A 242 -6.79 9.23 -28.31
N LYS A 243 -7.83 9.26 -29.14
CA LYS A 243 -8.74 10.40 -29.34
C LYS A 243 -10.21 9.90 -29.40
N PRO A 244 -10.80 9.50 -28.26
CA PRO A 244 -12.05 8.75 -28.23
C PRO A 244 -13.22 9.52 -28.86
N GLY A 245 -13.37 10.82 -28.59
CA GLY A 245 -14.42 11.63 -29.21
C GLY A 245 -14.35 11.65 -30.74
N ARG A 246 -13.17 11.90 -31.31
CA ARG A 246 -12.97 11.85 -32.77
C ARG A 246 -13.27 10.46 -33.33
N GLY A 247 -12.80 9.39 -32.66
CA GLY A 247 -13.01 8.03 -33.11
C GLY A 247 -14.49 7.61 -33.08
N LEU A 248 -15.22 7.99 -32.03
CA LEU A 248 -16.66 7.73 -31.89
C LEU A 248 -17.48 8.47 -32.95
N HIS A 249 -17.12 9.70 -33.30
CA HIS A 249 -17.83 10.47 -34.33
C HIS A 249 -17.50 10.05 -35.76
N ALA A 250 -16.27 9.64 -36.03
CA ALA A 250 -15.80 9.40 -37.40
C ALA A 250 -16.04 7.96 -37.89
N SER A 251 -16.24 7.00 -36.98
CA SER A 251 -16.26 5.58 -37.34
C SER A 251 -17.69 5.04 -37.47
N SER A 252 -18.10 4.71 -38.71
CA SER A 252 -19.33 3.95 -38.94
C SER A 252 -19.28 2.53 -38.38
N MET A 253 -18.10 2.00 -38.03
CA MET A 253 -17.93 0.65 -37.48
C MET A 253 -18.69 0.46 -36.15
N PHE A 254 -18.94 1.54 -35.42
CA PHE A 254 -19.64 1.47 -34.15
C PHE A 254 -21.16 1.60 -34.30
N ALA A 255 -21.69 2.04 -35.45
CA ALA A 255 -23.09 2.44 -35.60
C ALA A 255 -24.11 1.33 -35.31
N GLU A 256 -23.78 0.07 -35.58
CA GLU A 256 -24.67 -1.06 -35.30
C GLU A 256 -24.68 -1.41 -33.80
N ASP A 257 -25.88 -1.72 -33.28
CA ASP A 257 -26.05 -2.17 -31.91
C ASP A 257 -25.67 -3.66 -31.73
N THR A 258 -24.38 -3.93 -31.59
CA THR A 258 -23.83 -5.26 -31.29
C THR A 258 -23.26 -5.32 -29.87
N GLY A 259 -23.16 -6.54 -29.30
CA GLY A 259 -22.55 -6.72 -27.97
C GLY A 259 -21.12 -6.16 -27.87
N LEU A 260 -20.33 -6.30 -28.96
CA LEU A 260 -18.99 -5.73 -29.05
C LEU A 260 -19.01 -4.20 -29.11
N ASN A 261 -19.86 -3.62 -29.96
CA ASN A 261 -19.97 -2.17 -30.10
C ASN A 261 -20.48 -1.51 -28.83
N ARG A 262 -21.46 -2.10 -28.12
CA ARG A 262 -21.89 -1.60 -26.80
C ARG A 262 -20.70 -1.47 -25.85
N ARG A 263 -19.86 -2.49 -25.77
CA ARG A 263 -18.68 -2.48 -24.90
C ARG A 263 -17.65 -1.45 -25.32
N ILE A 264 -17.38 -1.34 -26.62
CA ILE A 264 -16.46 -0.34 -27.19
C ILE A 264 -16.94 1.08 -26.91
N VAL A 265 -18.21 1.38 -27.17
CA VAL A 265 -18.78 2.72 -26.97
C VAL A 265 -18.71 3.11 -25.50
N LEU A 266 -19.15 2.24 -24.59
CA LEU A 266 -19.02 2.49 -23.14
C LEU A 266 -17.56 2.75 -22.75
N ASN A 267 -16.65 1.90 -23.19
CA ASN A 267 -15.22 2.01 -22.88
C ASN A 267 -14.57 3.31 -23.41
N LEU A 268 -14.91 3.73 -24.63
CA LEU A 268 -14.41 4.97 -25.22
C LEU A 268 -15.02 6.21 -24.56
N VAL A 269 -16.32 6.18 -24.22
CA VAL A 269 -17.00 7.26 -23.49
C VAL A 269 -16.41 7.39 -22.08
N GLU A 270 -16.17 6.30 -21.35
CA GLU A 270 -15.52 6.34 -20.05
C GLU A 270 -14.13 6.99 -20.10
N ARG A 271 -13.39 6.72 -21.17
CA ARG A 271 -12.08 7.34 -21.38
C ARG A 271 -12.19 8.81 -21.75
N TRP A 272 -13.16 9.16 -22.60
CA TRP A 272 -13.38 10.53 -23.04
C TRP A 272 -13.81 11.43 -21.88
N ALA A 273 -14.77 10.98 -21.07
CA ALA A 273 -15.26 11.71 -19.91
C ALA A 273 -14.14 12.11 -18.93
N LYS A 274 -13.08 11.30 -18.81
CA LYS A 274 -11.91 11.60 -17.96
C LYS A 274 -10.97 12.68 -18.51
N ARG A 275 -11.19 13.13 -19.74
CA ARG A 275 -10.37 14.12 -20.45
C ARG A 275 -11.15 15.37 -20.82
N ASP A 276 -12.42 15.18 -21.13
CA ASP A 276 -13.35 16.21 -21.56
C ASP A 276 -14.77 15.73 -21.23
N SER A 277 -15.21 16.05 -20.01
CA SER A 277 -16.52 15.64 -19.50
C SER A 277 -17.67 16.33 -20.23
N ALA A 278 -17.51 17.60 -20.62
CA ALA A 278 -18.52 18.38 -21.34
C ALA A 278 -18.84 17.78 -22.71
N ALA A 279 -17.83 17.56 -23.56
CA ALA A 279 -18.05 17.01 -24.88
C ALA A 279 -18.54 15.55 -24.82
N SER A 280 -18.01 14.78 -23.86
CA SER A 280 -18.47 13.41 -23.61
C SER A 280 -19.93 13.36 -23.17
N TYR A 281 -20.41 14.32 -22.37
CA TYR A 281 -21.81 14.43 -21.98
C TYR A 281 -22.71 14.61 -23.21
N VAL A 282 -22.38 15.58 -24.07
CA VAL A 282 -23.15 15.88 -25.29
C VAL A 282 -23.26 14.65 -26.20
N PHE A 283 -22.16 13.91 -26.38
CA PHE A 283 -22.19 12.66 -27.13
C PHE A 283 -23.05 11.60 -26.43
N TRP A 284 -22.83 11.39 -25.13
CA TRP A 284 -23.51 10.35 -24.37
C TRP A 284 -25.03 10.53 -24.36
N GLN A 285 -25.54 11.75 -24.18
CA GLN A 285 -26.99 12.02 -24.23
C GLN A 285 -27.62 11.66 -25.59
N LYS A 286 -26.87 11.79 -26.69
CA LYS A 286 -27.38 11.43 -28.02
C LYS A 286 -27.44 9.91 -28.24
N VAL A 287 -26.49 9.17 -27.65
CA VAL A 287 -26.22 7.76 -28.00
C VAL A 287 -26.77 6.77 -26.96
N ARG A 288 -26.96 7.20 -25.71
CA ARG A 288 -27.38 6.34 -24.59
C ARG A 288 -28.67 5.54 -24.84
N ASP A 289 -29.55 6.03 -25.71
CA ASP A 289 -30.82 5.38 -26.05
C ASP A 289 -30.85 4.77 -27.46
N GLN A 290 -29.76 4.88 -28.22
CA GLN A 290 -29.59 4.23 -29.53
C GLN A 290 -29.12 2.76 -29.41
N TYR A 291 -28.57 2.40 -28.25
CA TYR A 291 -28.11 1.04 -27.95
C TYR A 291 -28.92 0.45 -26.80
N LEU A 292 -29.07 -0.88 -26.78
CA LEU A 292 -29.64 -1.62 -25.65
C LEU A 292 -28.64 -1.75 -24.48
N PHE A 293 -28.20 -0.61 -23.92
CA PHE A 293 -27.44 -0.58 -22.67
C PHE A 293 -28.34 -0.93 -21.48
N SER A 294 -27.80 -1.70 -20.53
CA SER A 294 -28.48 -1.91 -19.25
C SER A 294 -28.57 -0.59 -18.46
N PRO A 295 -29.58 -0.43 -17.59
CA PRO A 295 -29.68 0.74 -16.72
C PRO A 295 -28.40 0.98 -15.91
N ALA A 296 -27.82 -0.10 -15.36
CA ALA A 296 -26.56 -0.04 -14.61
C ALA A 296 -25.39 0.52 -15.43
N HIS A 297 -25.27 0.18 -16.72
CA HIS A 297 -24.25 0.79 -17.58
C HIS A 297 -24.51 2.27 -17.79
N LYS A 298 -25.77 2.67 -18.02
CA LYS A 298 -26.09 4.08 -18.23
C LYS A 298 -25.76 4.92 -17.01
N HIS A 299 -26.21 4.46 -15.83
CA HIS A 299 -25.97 5.15 -14.57
C HIS A 299 -24.47 5.27 -14.25
N ARG A 300 -23.68 4.21 -14.51
CA ARG A 300 -22.22 4.26 -14.32
C ARG A 300 -21.56 5.33 -15.18
N ILE A 301 -21.99 5.49 -16.44
CA ILE A 301 -21.46 6.54 -17.33
C ILE A 301 -21.92 7.92 -16.86
N ASP A 302 -23.19 8.08 -16.51
CA ASP A 302 -23.73 9.35 -16.00
C ASP A 302 -22.99 9.81 -14.74
N ALA A 303 -22.82 8.91 -13.77
CA ALA A 303 -22.09 9.18 -12.54
C ALA A 303 -20.61 9.52 -12.79
N LEU A 304 -19.97 8.85 -13.76
CA LEU A 304 -18.61 9.17 -14.17
C LEU A 304 -18.53 10.57 -14.77
N ILE A 305 -19.40 10.90 -15.73
CA ILE A 305 -19.41 12.20 -16.41
C ILE A 305 -19.68 13.32 -15.41
N ALA A 306 -20.71 13.19 -14.56
CA ALA A 306 -21.04 14.18 -13.54
C ALA A 306 -19.87 14.41 -12.56
N ARG A 307 -19.18 13.34 -12.14
CA ARG A 307 -18.00 13.46 -11.29
C ARG A 307 -16.82 14.13 -12.00
N MET A 308 -16.58 13.78 -13.27
CA MET A 308 -15.49 14.40 -14.03
C MET A 308 -15.78 15.88 -14.30
N ALA A 309 -17.04 16.24 -14.59
CA ALA A 309 -17.48 17.63 -14.71
C ALA A 309 -17.18 18.43 -13.44
N ALA A 310 -17.38 17.83 -12.27
CA ALA A 310 -17.05 18.49 -11.00
C ALA A 310 -15.54 18.71 -10.80
N TYR A 311 -14.70 17.79 -11.29
CA TYR A 311 -13.24 17.94 -11.30
C TYR A 311 -12.77 18.97 -12.33
N ASP A 312 -13.41 19.04 -13.48
CA ASP A 312 -13.13 19.97 -14.58
C ASP A 312 -13.66 21.39 -14.30
N ASP A 313 -14.31 21.60 -13.14
CA ASP A 313 -14.89 22.86 -12.72
C ASP A 313 -16.01 23.38 -13.64
N LEU A 314 -16.88 22.48 -14.10
CA LEU A 314 -18.07 22.84 -14.87
C LEU A 314 -19.21 23.24 -13.94
N GLU A 315 -19.90 24.35 -14.25
CA GLU A 315 -21.07 24.81 -13.49
C GLU A 315 -22.21 23.79 -13.53
N GLU A 316 -22.42 23.12 -14.67
CA GLU A 316 -23.44 22.10 -14.88
C GLU A 316 -23.24 20.86 -14.02
N ALA A 317 -22.02 20.65 -13.50
CA ALA A 317 -21.69 19.51 -12.66
C ALA A 317 -22.60 19.41 -11.44
N HIS A 318 -22.99 20.56 -10.85
CA HIS A 318 -23.93 20.58 -9.74
C HIS A 318 -25.25 19.90 -10.12
N HIS A 319 -25.87 20.36 -11.21
CA HIS A 319 -27.13 19.80 -11.69
C HIS A 319 -26.98 18.32 -12.07
N TRP A 320 -25.92 17.95 -12.80
CA TRP A 320 -25.71 16.56 -13.23
C TRP A 320 -25.50 15.61 -12.05
N LEU A 321 -24.79 16.04 -10.99
CA LEU A 321 -24.63 15.25 -9.78
C LEU A 321 -25.95 15.05 -9.06
N HIS A 322 -26.83 16.06 -9.03
CA HIS A 322 -28.15 15.98 -8.39
C HIS A 322 -29.17 15.17 -9.20
N ALA A 323 -28.99 15.03 -10.52
CA ALA A 323 -29.82 14.21 -11.37
C ALA A 323 -29.57 12.69 -11.24
N LEU A 324 -28.47 12.29 -10.59
CA LEU A 324 -28.17 10.87 -10.36
C LEU A 324 -29.17 10.24 -9.38
N PRO A 325 -29.62 9.00 -9.63
CA PRO A 325 -30.54 8.29 -8.75
C PRO A 325 -29.86 7.92 -7.42
N ASP A 326 -30.65 7.75 -6.37
CA ASP A 326 -30.13 7.59 -5.01
C ASP A 326 -29.24 6.35 -4.83
N ASP A 327 -29.56 5.26 -5.53
CA ASP A 327 -28.79 4.00 -5.50
C ASP A 327 -27.34 4.17 -6.03
N ASP A 328 -27.07 5.20 -6.83
CA ASP A 328 -25.77 5.45 -7.44
C ASP A 328 -24.91 6.48 -6.67
N ILE A 329 -25.39 6.96 -5.51
CA ILE A 329 -24.71 7.99 -4.72
C ILE A 329 -23.76 7.37 -3.70
N ASP A 330 -22.48 7.31 -4.05
CA ASP A 330 -21.41 6.99 -3.10
C ASP A 330 -20.97 8.21 -2.27
N LYS A 331 -20.09 7.98 -1.27
CA LYS A 331 -19.49 9.03 -0.43
C LYS A 331 -18.83 10.15 -1.25
N ARG A 332 -18.26 9.81 -2.41
CA ARG A 332 -17.53 10.76 -3.25
C ARG A 332 -18.49 11.67 -4.00
N ILE A 333 -19.60 11.13 -4.52
CA ILE A 333 -20.66 11.91 -5.17
C ILE A 333 -21.31 12.86 -4.17
N ARG A 334 -21.64 12.39 -2.95
CA ARG A 334 -22.15 13.28 -1.88
C ARG A 334 -21.21 14.44 -1.59
N ALA A 335 -19.92 14.17 -1.45
CA ALA A 335 -18.91 15.20 -1.21
C ALA A 335 -18.84 16.22 -2.37
N TRP A 336 -19.00 15.78 -3.63
CA TRP A 336 -18.99 16.67 -4.78
C TRP A 336 -20.27 17.47 -4.97
N ARG A 337 -21.44 16.95 -4.59
CA ARG A 337 -22.69 17.74 -4.50
C ARG A 337 -22.50 18.95 -3.59
N ILE A 338 -21.95 18.71 -2.39
CA ILE A 338 -21.63 19.79 -1.43
C ILE A 338 -20.59 20.76 -2.00
N ARG A 339 -19.48 20.26 -2.57
CA ARG A 339 -18.40 21.12 -3.10
C ARG A 339 -18.84 21.99 -4.27
N THR A 340 -19.66 21.46 -5.17
CA THR A 340 -20.22 22.23 -6.28
C THR A 340 -21.21 23.28 -5.78
N GLY A 341 -22.06 22.94 -4.80
CA GLY A 341 -22.93 23.92 -4.13
C GLY A 341 -22.14 25.04 -3.43
N LEU A 342 -21.04 24.69 -2.74
CA LEU A 342 -20.13 25.67 -2.13
C LEU A 342 -19.52 26.63 -3.16
N ARG A 343 -19.12 26.10 -4.32
CA ARG A 343 -18.54 26.90 -5.41
C ARG A 343 -19.55 27.87 -6.01
N LEU A 344 -20.78 27.40 -6.22
CA LEU A 344 -21.91 28.21 -6.69
C LEU A 344 -22.49 29.14 -5.62
N GLN A 345 -21.99 29.05 -4.38
CA GLN A 345 -22.52 29.75 -3.21
C GLN A 345 -24.02 29.48 -2.97
N ASP A 346 -24.54 28.32 -3.40
CA ASP A 346 -25.88 27.86 -3.04
C ASP A 346 -25.85 27.28 -1.62
N TRP A 347 -25.87 28.18 -0.65
CA TRP A 347 -25.79 27.84 0.77
C TRP A 347 -26.98 26.99 1.24
N GLN A 348 -28.15 27.14 0.61
CA GLN A 348 -29.31 26.31 0.92
C GLN A 348 -29.11 24.86 0.43
N ALA A 349 -28.58 24.67 -0.78
CA ALA A 349 -28.20 23.34 -1.26
C ALA A 349 -27.15 22.70 -0.36
N VAL A 350 -26.12 23.45 0.04
CA VAL A 350 -25.07 22.97 0.96
C VAL A 350 -25.67 22.48 2.28
N LEU A 351 -26.62 23.21 2.88
CA LEU A 351 -27.30 22.78 4.10
C LEU A 351 -28.11 21.49 3.88
N ARG A 352 -28.86 21.40 2.78
CA ARG A 352 -29.64 20.19 2.44
C ARG A 352 -28.73 18.98 2.23
N ASP A 353 -27.64 19.15 1.50
CA ASP A 353 -26.72 18.07 1.15
C ASP A 353 -25.90 17.59 2.34
N ILE A 354 -25.43 18.51 3.21
CA ILE A 354 -24.79 18.10 4.46
C ILE A 354 -25.80 17.43 5.39
N GLY A 355 -27.05 17.89 5.38
CA GLY A 355 -28.15 17.27 6.15
C GLY A 355 -28.42 15.82 5.75
N SER A 356 -28.33 15.51 4.46
CA SER A 356 -28.59 14.16 3.91
C SER A 356 -27.40 13.20 4.04
N LEU A 357 -26.23 13.67 4.47
CA LEU A 357 -25.08 12.79 4.74
C LEU A 357 -25.41 11.74 5.82
N PRO A 358 -24.89 10.51 5.67
CA PRO A 358 -24.83 9.55 6.77
C PRO A 358 -24.14 10.15 8.01
N ALA A 359 -24.56 9.76 9.21
CA ALA A 359 -24.09 10.37 10.47
C ALA A 359 -22.56 10.39 10.59
N ASN A 360 -21.90 9.27 10.27
CA ASN A 360 -20.45 9.14 10.30
C ASN A 360 -19.72 10.09 9.32
N GLU A 361 -20.36 10.46 8.21
CA GLU A 361 -19.82 11.49 7.31
C GLU A 361 -20.11 12.87 7.86
N ARG A 362 -21.36 13.16 8.25
CA ARG A 362 -21.79 14.46 8.77
C ARG A 362 -20.99 14.93 9.98
N ASP A 363 -20.49 14.01 10.80
CA ASP A 363 -19.67 14.30 11.98
C ASP A 363 -18.20 14.65 11.65
N ASP A 364 -17.78 14.48 10.39
CA ASP A 364 -16.46 14.94 9.93
C ASP A 364 -16.32 16.45 10.13
N ALA A 365 -15.17 16.86 10.68
CA ALA A 365 -14.83 18.25 10.94
C ALA A 365 -15.03 19.15 9.70
N GLN A 366 -14.75 18.63 8.49
CA GLN A 366 -14.94 19.38 7.26
C GLN A 366 -16.41 19.76 7.02
N TRP A 367 -17.34 18.82 7.23
CA TRP A 367 -18.75 19.05 6.95
C TRP A 367 -19.43 19.81 8.08
N ARG A 368 -18.99 19.63 9.33
CA ARG A 368 -19.41 20.50 10.44
C ARG A 368 -19.03 21.96 10.20
N TYR A 369 -17.81 22.23 9.73
CA TYR A 369 -17.39 23.58 9.36
C TYR A 369 -18.22 24.17 8.24
N TRP A 370 -18.40 23.45 7.13
CA TRP A 370 -19.17 23.96 5.99
C TRP A 370 -20.66 24.11 6.29
N ARG A 371 -21.22 23.28 7.18
CA ARG A 371 -22.58 23.48 7.71
C ARG A 371 -22.68 24.75 8.53
N ALA A 372 -21.69 25.03 9.38
CA ALA A 372 -21.62 26.27 10.13
C ALA A 372 -21.52 27.50 9.19
N ARG A 373 -20.66 27.41 8.14
CA ARG A 373 -20.56 28.45 7.11
C ARG A 373 -21.90 28.65 6.40
N ALA A 374 -22.55 27.59 5.94
CA ALA A 374 -23.81 27.72 5.23
C ALA A 374 -24.95 28.26 6.13
N ALA A 375 -24.98 27.88 7.41
CA ALA A 375 -25.92 28.44 8.39
C ALA A 375 -25.68 29.95 8.60
N GLU A 376 -24.42 30.38 8.73
CA GLU A 376 -24.06 31.80 8.83
C GLU A 376 -24.53 32.59 7.60
N GLN A 377 -24.26 32.07 6.40
CA GLN A 377 -24.59 32.74 5.13
C GLN A 377 -26.10 32.76 4.84
N THR A 378 -26.88 31.88 5.46
CA THR A 378 -28.35 31.85 5.35
C THR A 378 -29.04 32.59 6.51
N GLY A 379 -28.29 33.22 7.41
CA GLY A 379 -28.80 34.05 8.50
C GLY A 379 -29.06 33.33 9.83
N ASP A 380 -28.84 32.02 9.92
CA ASP A 380 -28.92 31.27 11.18
C ASP A 380 -27.61 31.39 11.99
N HIS A 381 -27.39 32.60 12.51
CA HIS A 381 -26.19 32.93 13.28
C HIS A 381 -26.10 32.19 14.62
N ALA A 382 -27.23 31.69 15.15
CA ALA A 382 -27.26 30.92 16.39
C ALA A 382 -26.68 29.53 16.16
N LEU A 383 -27.17 28.82 15.14
CA LEU A 383 -26.63 27.51 14.74
C LEU A 383 -25.16 27.61 14.31
N ALA A 384 -24.81 28.64 13.53
CA ALA A 384 -23.43 28.86 13.09
C ALA A 384 -22.47 28.98 14.27
N ARG A 385 -22.78 29.85 15.25
CA ARG A 385 -21.95 30.03 16.45
C ARG A 385 -21.83 28.76 17.27
N GLN A 386 -22.91 28.01 17.45
CA GLN A 386 -22.87 26.71 18.14
C GLN A 386 -21.92 25.72 17.46
N LEU A 387 -22.04 25.58 16.13
CA LEU A 387 -21.20 24.64 15.37
C LEU A 387 -19.73 25.06 15.35
N TYR A 388 -19.43 26.36 15.19
CA TYR A 388 -18.05 26.85 15.30
C TYR A 388 -17.48 26.65 16.70
N GLY A 389 -18.22 27.00 17.75
CA GLY A 389 -17.75 26.87 19.12
C GLY A 389 -17.37 25.43 19.47
N ALA A 390 -18.19 24.46 19.06
CA ALA A 390 -17.85 23.04 19.22
C ALA A 390 -16.57 22.66 18.47
N LEU A 391 -16.45 23.09 17.21
CA LEU A 391 -15.34 22.72 16.34
C LEU A 391 -14.01 23.41 16.69
N ALA A 392 -14.07 24.64 17.23
CA ALA A 392 -12.91 25.44 17.63
C ALA A 392 -12.06 24.75 18.71
N THR A 393 -12.65 23.84 19.49
CA THR A 393 -11.95 23.04 20.51
C THR A 393 -11.05 21.93 19.95
N GLU A 394 -11.14 21.67 18.64
CA GLU A 394 -10.42 20.60 17.95
C GLU A 394 -9.13 21.08 17.31
N GLN A 395 -8.05 20.33 17.52
CA GLN A 395 -6.74 20.59 16.92
C GLN A 395 -6.68 20.03 15.49
N SER A 396 -7.41 20.66 14.59
CA SER A 396 -7.53 20.29 13.18
C SER A 396 -7.65 21.54 12.30
N TYR A 397 -7.39 21.40 10.99
CA TYR A 397 -7.52 22.50 10.03
C TYR A 397 -8.87 23.23 10.15
N HIS A 398 -9.98 22.48 10.14
CA HIS A 398 -11.32 23.06 10.25
C HIS A 398 -11.65 23.57 11.66
N GLY A 399 -10.98 23.06 12.69
CA GLY A 399 -11.05 23.60 14.05
C GLY A 399 -10.39 24.98 14.16
N PHE A 400 -9.21 25.14 13.58
CA PHE A 400 -8.53 26.44 13.52
C PHE A 400 -9.34 27.46 12.70
N LEU A 401 -9.89 27.06 11.54
CA LEU A 401 -10.79 27.92 10.77
C LEU A 401 -12.06 28.30 11.55
N ALA A 402 -12.61 27.40 12.37
CA ALA A 402 -13.76 27.70 13.20
C ALA A 402 -13.42 28.71 14.30
N ALA A 403 -12.28 28.52 14.99
CA ALA A 403 -11.78 29.42 16.03
C ALA A 403 -11.57 30.84 15.48
N GLU A 404 -10.94 30.97 14.31
CA GLU A 404 -10.75 32.25 13.64
C GLU A 404 -12.09 32.96 13.35
N ARG A 405 -13.12 32.22 12.91
CA ARG A 405 -14.44 32.80 12.60
C ARG A 405 -15.17 33.37 13.80
N ILE A 406 -14.94 32.82 15.00
CA ILE A 406 -15.58 33.29 16.24
C ILE A 406 -14.64 34.14 17.10
N GLY A 407 -13.42 34.42 16.64
CA GLY A 407 -12.43 35.21 17.37
C GLY A 407 -11.85 34.51 18.60
N GLU A 408 -11.88 33.17 18.63
CA GLU A 408 -11.31 32.37 19.72
C GLU A 408 -9.86 31.96 19.40
N PRO A 409 -8.99 31.79 20.42
CA PRO A 409 -7.65 31.26 20.23
C PRO A 409 -7.64 29.85 19.64
N TYR A 410 -6.59 29.51 18.88
CA TYR A 410 -6.39 28.15 18.39
C TYR A 410 -6.17 27.15 19.52
N ALA A 411 -6.89 26.02 19.48
CA ALA A 411 -6.76 24.92 20.44
C ALA A 411 -5.46 24.10 20.25
N LEU A 412 -4.31 24.74 20.36
CA LEU A 412 -2.98 24.12 20.34
C LEU A 412 -2.62 23.62 21.73
N ARG A 413 -2.61 22.29 21.92
CA ARG A 413 -2.23 21.64 23.18
C ARG A 413 -1.00 20.76 22.95
N GLU A 414 -0.03 20.88 23.85
CA GLU A 414 1.09 19.94 23.97
C GLU A 414 0.92 19.10 25.24
N ARG A 415 1.14 17.79 25.14
CA ARG A 415 1.16 16.88 26.30
C ARG A 415 2.48 16.15 26.39
N ALA A 416 3.29 16.49 27.38
CA ALA A 416 4.45 15.70 27.80
C ALA A 416 4.07 14.78 28.98
N THR A 417 4.47 13.51 29.00
CA THR A 417 4.19 12.63 30.15
C THR A 417 5.47 12.04 30.76
N GLN A 418 5.66 12.17 32.08
CA GLN A 418 6.82 11.61 32.79
C GLN A 418 6.85 10.07 32.77
N ALA A 419 5.69 9.40 32.68
CA ALA A 419 5.57 7.95 32.64
C ALA A 419 6.21 7.32 31.38
N GLU A 420 6.46 8.11 30.32
CA GLU A 420 7.14 7.67 29.10
C GLU A 420 8.62 7.39 29.31
N GLN A 421 9.31 8.13 30.18
CA GLN A 421 10.76 8.01 30.32
C GLN A 421 11.22 6.61 30.75
N ALA A 422 10.47 5.98 31.66
CA ALA A 422 10.75 4.61 32.09
C ALA A 422 10.53 3.60 30.96
N ARG A 423 9.45 3.76 30.17
CA ARG A 423 9.18 2.92 29.00
C ARG A 423 10.25 3.08 27.94
N MET A 424 10.68 4.31 27.65
CA MET A 424 11.74 4.60 26.71
C MET A 424 13.06 3.93 27.09
N ARG A 425 13.44 3.96 28.37
CA ARG A 425 14.65 3.26 28.85
C ARG A 425 14.57 1.75 28.61
N ARG A 426 13.43 1.12 28.91
CA ARG A 426 13.21 -0.30 28.61
C ARG A 426 13.28 -0.57 27.10
N LEU A 427 12.56 0.20 26.30
CA LEU A 427 12.49 0.06 24.84
C LEU A 427 13.85 0.28 24.17
N ALA A 428 14.71 1.15 24.73
CA ALA A 428 16.06 1.37 24.24
C ALA A 428 16.94 0.12 24.30
N LEU A 429 16.61 -0.84 25.17
CA LEU A 429 17.34 -2.10 25.34
C LEU A 429 16.76 -3.25 24.51
N GLU A 430 15.63 -3.03 23.81
CA GLU A 430 14.98 -4.07 22.99
C GLU A 430 15.82 -4.38 21.73
N PRO A 431 16.28 -5.62 21.54
CA PRO A 431 17.20 -5.97 20.45
C PRO A 431 16.69 -5.57 19.06
N GLU A 432 15.39 -5.70 18.79
CA GLU A 432 14.81 -5.33 17.50
C GLU A 432 14.87 -3.83 17.21
N LEU A 433 14.63 -2.99 18.23
CA LEU A 433 14.69 -1.54 18.08
C LEU A 433 16.13 -1.07 17.90
N ILE A 434 17.08 -1.70 18.61
CA ILE A 434 18.50 -1.47 18.42
C ILE A 434 18.90 -1.84 16.99
N ARG A 435 18.53 -3.03 16.49
CA ARG A 435 18.81 -3.45 15.11
C ARG A 435 18.20 -2.49 14.10
N ALA A 436 16.94 -2.09 14.27
CA ALA A 436 16.27 -1.16 13.38
C ALA A 436 17.02 0.17 13.26
N ARG A 437 17.45 0.72 14.40
CA ARG A 437 18.26 1.94 14.48
C ARG A 437 19.62 1.77 13.78
N GLU A 438 20.33 0.69 14.11
CA GLU A 438 21.65 0.46 13.51
C GLU A 438 21.57 0.28 11.99
N TYR A 439 20.51 -0.36 11.46
CA TYR A 439 20.30 -0.40 10.01
C TYR A 439 20.17 0.99 9.40
N ALA A 440 19.40 1.88 10.03
CA ALA A 440 19.23 3.25 9.55
C ALA A 440 20.58 3.98 9.51
N HIS A 441 21.35 3.93 10.59
CA HIS A 441 22.67 4.57 10.65
C HIS A 441 23.71 3.90 9.74
N ALA A 442 23.55 2.61 9.42
CA ALA A 442 24.40 1.89 8.49
C ALA A 442 24.01 2.10 7.01
N GLY A 443 23.17 3.09 6.69
CA GLY A 443 22.75 3.40 5.32
C GLY A 443 21.83 2.34 4.71
N LEU A 444 21.24 1.47 5.53
CA LEU A 444 20.28 0.43 5.15
C LEU A 444 18.87 0.84 5.61
N ALA A 445 18.49 2.07 5.29
CA ALA A 445 17.28 2.71 5.82
C ALA A 445 16.00 1.88 5.60
N TRP A 446 15.88 1.18 4.46
CA TRP A 446 14.71 0.31 4.21
C TRP A 446 14.61 -0.87 5.17
N GLU A 447 15.72 -1.53 5.49
CA GLU A 447 15.74 -2.64 6.46
C GLU A 447 15.43 -2.12 7.86
N GLY A 448 16.01 -0.97 8.23
CA GLY A 448 15.76 -0.32 9.52
C GLY A 448 14.29 0.09 9.68
N ARG A 449 13.72 0.75 8.66
CA ARG A 449 12.31 1.13 8.65
C ARG A 449 11.39 -0.07 8.79
N ARG A 450 11.69 -1.19 8.11
CA ARG A 450 10.88 -2.40 8.20
C ARG A 450 10.91 -2.97 9.62
N LEU A 451 12.09 -3.23 10.19
CA LEU A 451 12.21 -3.78 11.53
C LEU A 451 11.58 -2.88 12.59
N TRP A 452 11.73 -1.56 12.45
CA TRP A 452 11.04 -0.61 13.30
C TRP A 452 9.52 -0.79 13.23
N MET A 453 8.96 -0.86 12.02
CA MET A 453 7.52 -1.03 11.81
C MET A 453 7.00 -2.34 12.38
N ASP A 454 7.73 -3.44 12.19
CA ASP A 454 7.38 -4.75 12.74
C ASP A 454 7.38 -4.72 14.27
N ALA A 455 8.43 -4.15 14.88
CA ALA A 455 8.56 -4.04 16.33
C ALA A 455 7.46 -3.17 16.97
N VAL A 456 7.13 -2.01 16.39
CA VAL A 456 6.10 -1.10 16.96
C VAL A 456 4.66 -1.53 16.66
N ALA A 457 4.44 -2.43 15.70
CA ALA A 457 3.11 -2.94 15.36
C ALA A 457 2.50 -3.72 16.52
N GLU A 458 3.30 -4.55 17.19
CA GLU A 458 2.88 -5.41 18.32
C GLU A 458 2.79 -4.66 19.66
N MET A 459 3.25 -3.40 19.72
CA MET A 459 3.23 -2.60 20.95
C MET A 459 1.83 -2.08 21.28
N ASN A 460 1.51 -2.07 22.58
CA ASN A 460 0.39 -1.30 23.12
C ASN A 460 0.57 0.21 22.89
N LEU A 461 -0.51 0.98 22.99
CA LEU A 461 -0.49 2.42 22.71
C LEU A 461 0.57 3.20 23.55
N PRO A 462 0.69 3.01 24.88
CA PRO A 462 1.73 3.66 25.67
C PRO A 462 3.17 3.35 25.22
N ASP A 463 3.47 2.08 24.91
CA ASP A 463 4.80 1.69 24.45
C ASP A 463 5.08 2.19 23.04
N ARG A 464 4.07 2.22 22.15
CA ARG A 464 4.20 2.80 20.81
C ARG A 464 4.49 4.31 20.88
N TYR A 465 3.86 5.03 21.79
CA TYR A 465 4.18 6.44 22.02
C TYR A 465 5.61 6.61 22.53
N ALA A 466 6.00 5.83 23.54
CA ALA A 466 7.37 5.86 24.07
C ALA A 466 8.41 5.50 22.99
N ALA A 467 8.11 4.56 22.09
CA ALA A 467 8.95 4.27 20.93
C ALA A 467 9.08 5.48 19.99
N ALA A 468 8.00 6.23 19.74
CA ALA A 468 8.08 7.46 18.94
C ALA A 468 9.01 8.51 19.59
N ALA A 469 8.88 8.71 20.90
CA ALA A 469 9.77 9.60 21.65
C ALA A 469 11.22 9.11 21.65
N LEU A 470 11.44 7.79 21.71
CA LEU A 470 12.76 7.17 21.63
C LEU A 470 13.40 7.39 20.25
N ALA A 471 12.65 7.22 19.16
CA ALA A 471 13.13 7.53 17.82
C ALA A 471 13.55 9.00 17.69
N ALA A 472 12.78 9.93 18.26
CA ALA A 472 13.16 11.35 18.27
C ALA A 472 14.49 11.58 19.01
N ARG A 473 14.70 10.93 20.17
CA ARG A 473 15.99 10.99 20.90
C ARG A 473 17.15 10.35 20.15
N TRP A 474 16.88 9.40 19.27
CA TRP A 474 17.87 8.82 18.36
C TRP A 474 18.07 9.64 17.06
N HIS A 475 17.51 10.85 17.00
CA HIS A 475 17.53 11.72 15.81
C HIS A 475 16.92 11.06 14.58
N TRP A 476 15.95 10.16 14.78
CA TRP A 476 15.25 9.46 13.72
C TRP A 476 13.84 10.04 13.53
N ALA A 477 13.81 11.29 13.04
CA ALA A 477 12.61 12.13 12.98
C ALA A 477 11.43 11.49 12.24
N ASP A 478 11.66 10.87 11.08
CA ASP A 478 10.60 10.22 10.31
C ASP A 478 9.94 9.08 11.13
N ARG A 479 10.72 8.27 11.86
CA ARG A 479 10.17 7.21 12.72
C ARG A 479 9.40 7.79 13.89
N ALA A 480 9.86 8.87 14.50
CA ALA A 480 9.11 9.54 15.56
C ALA A 480 7.72 9.96 15.04
N VAL A 481 7.70 10.70 13.93
CA VAL A 481 6.49 11.24 13.31
C VAL A 481 5.50 10.13 12.91
N PHE A 482 5.95 9.13 12.15
CA PHE A 482 5.06 8.07 11.67
C PHE A 482 4.59 7.16 12.80
N THR A 483 5.38 6.99 13.86
CA THR A 483 5.00 6.15 15.00
C THR A 483 3.99 6.87 15.88
N VAL A 484 4.21 8.16 16.23
CA VAL A 484 3.27 8.92 17.05
C VAL A 484 1.93 9.11 16.34
N ALA A 485 1.92 9.28 15.01
CA ALA A 485 0.69 9.39 14.22
C ALA A 485 -0.25 8.17 14.39
N LYS A 486 0.31 6.98 14.65
CA LYS A 486 -0.45 5.73 14.88
C LYS A 486 -0.96 5.58 16.32
N THR A 487 -0.71 6.54 17.20
CA THR A 487 -1.12 6.49 18.61
C THR A 487 -2.38 7.30 18.89
N GLY A 488 -2.80 8.18 17.98
CA GLY A 488 -3.92 9.09 18.18
C GLY A 488 -3.61 10.35 19.01
N HIS A 489 -2.38 10.47 19.56
CA HIS A 489 -1.94 11.64 20.34
C HIS A 489 -1.70 12.83 19.42
N LYS A 490 -2.77 13.54 19.07
CA LYS A 490 -2.70 14.72 18.19
C LYS A 490 -1.94 15.89 18.83
N ASP A 491 -1.87 15.88 20.15
CA ASP A 491 -1.27 16.83 21.08
C ASP A 491 0.20 16.56 21.42
N ALA A 492 0.86 15.63 20.71
CA ALA A 492 2.30 15.44 20.78
C ALA A 492 3.02 16.23 19.67
N LEU A 493 2.86 17.55 19.67
CA LEU A 493 3.37 18.45 18.63
C LEU A 493 4.87 18.30 18.43
N SER A 494 5.64 18.21 19.52
CA SER A 494 7.10 18.05 19.46
C SER A 494 7.55 16.80 18.68
N LEU A 495 6.77 15.71 18.76
CA LEU A 495 7.02 14.47 18.00
C LEU A 495 6.40 14.49 16.60
N ARG A 496 5.29 15.20 16.42
CA ARG A 496 4.55 15.26 15.15
C ARG A 496 5.13 16.27 14.17
N PHE A 497 5.79 17.30 14.67
CA PHE A 497 6.36 18.42 13.93
C PHE A 497 7.80 18.70 14.41
N PRO A 498 8.73 17.74 14.22
CA PRO A 498 10.13 18.00 14.53
C PRO A 498 10.68 19.12 13.63
N MET A 499 11.70 19.81 14.10
CA MET A 499 12.40 20.87 13.37
C MET A 499 13.82 20.42 12.99
N PRO A 500 13.99 19.43 12.08
CA PRO A 500 15.32 19.09 11.58
C PRO A 500 15.84 20.23 10.71
N HIS A 501 17.16 20.25 10.48
CA HIS A 501 17.78 21.13 9.48
C HIS A 501 17.56 22.64 9.73
N LEU A 502 17.46 23.06 10.99
CA LEU A 502 17.14 24.44 11.37
C LEU A 502 17.99 25.46 10.61
N ASP A 503 19.32 25.34 10.65
CA ASP A 503 20.23 26.26 9.97
C ASP A 503 19.98 26.33 8.45
N GLN A 504 19.62 25.21 7.81
CA GLN A 504 19.32 25.19 6.38
C GLN A 504 17.96 25.83 6.07
N VAL A 505 16.97 25.61 6.93
CA VAL A 505 15.63 26.20 6.78
C VAL A 505 15.68 27.71 7.01
N ASP A 506 16.39 28.17 8.04
CA ASP A 506 16.55 29.58 8.34
C ASP A 506 17.26 30.31 7.19
N ALA A 507 18.35 29.75 6.67
CA ALA A 507 19.04 30.30 5.51
C ALA A 507 18.14 30.40 4.27
N ALA A 508 17.31 29.38 4.02
CA ALA A 508 16.36 29.38 2.90
C ALA A 508 15.19 30.36 3.10
N SER A 509 14.69 30.47 4.34
CA SER A 509 13.66 31.44 4.76
C SER A 509 14.13 32.86 4.45
N ASP A 510 15.35 33.21 4.89
CA ASP A 510 15.95 34.52 4.67
C ASP A 510 16.22 34.78 3.18
N GLN A 511 16.80 33.80 2.47
CA GLN A 511 17.15 33.94 1.06
C GLN A 511 15.93 34.17 0.16
N HIS A 512 14.79 33.55 0.49
CA HIS A 512 13.59 33.57 -0.35
C HIS A 512 12.45 34.43 0.19
N ALA A 513 12.62 35.05 1.37
CA ALA A 513 11.58 35.81 2.07
C ALA A 513 10.28 35.00 2.24
N ILE A 514 10.42 33.73 2.59
CA ILE A 514 9.30 32.80 2.86
C ILE A 514 9.38 32.44 4.34
N ASP A 515 8.26 32.57 5.06
CA ASP A 515 8.20 32.21 6.47
C ASP A 515 8.66 30.75 6.71
N ALA A 516 9.58 30.56 7.65
CA ALA A 516 10.13 29.25 7.98
C ALA A 516 9.05 28.21 8.33
N SER A 517 7.93 28.62 8.94
CA SER A 517 6.81 27.73 9.25
C SER A 517 6.13 27.18 7.98
N TRP A 518 6.12 27.94 6.88
CA TRP A 518 5.62 27.47 5.61
C TRP A 518 6.58 26.43 5.00
N ILE A 519 7.89 26.70 5.03
CA ILE A 519 8.92 25.75 4.59
C ILE A 519 8.79 24.43 5.35
N TYR A 520 8.72 24.48 6.69
CA TYR A 520 8.50 23.31 7.53
C TYR A 520 7.17 22.60 7.22
N GLY A 521 6.10 23.36 6.99
CA GLY A 521 4.79 22.81 6.61
C GLY A 521 4.85 21.99 5.32
N VAL A 522 5.57 22.46 4.31
CA VAL A 522 5.78 21.73 3.05
C VAL A 522 6.70 20.53 3.25
N MET A 523 7.87 20.70 3.88
CA MET A 523 8.81 19.61 4.15
C MET A 523 8.10 18.44 4.86
N ARG A 524 7.37 18.75 5.94
CA ARG A 524 6.63 17.77 6.73
C ARG A 524 5.54 17.04 5.93
N ARG A 525 4.93 17.70 4.94
CA ARG A 525 3.91 17.11 4.08
C ARG A 525 4.51 16.15 3.05
N GLU A 526 5.65 16.51 2.48
CA GLU A 526 6.30 15.76 1.39
C GLU A 526 7.14 14.58 1.89
N SER A 527 7.88 14.73 2.98
CA SER A 527 8.80 13.68 3.48
C SER A 527 8.29 12.91 4.71
N GLY A 528 7.20 13.37 5.34
CA GLY A 528 6.89 13.00 6.73
C GLY A 528 7.82 13.69 7.69
#